data_AF-A0A8J6NW46-F1
#
_entry.id   AF-A0A8J6NW46-F1
#
_cell.length_a   1.000
_cell.length_b   1.000
_cell.length_c   1.000
_cell.angle_alpha   90.00
_cell.angle_beta   90.00
_cell.angle_gamma   90.00
#
_symmetry.space_group_name_H-M   'P 1'
#
loop_
_entity.id
_entity.type
_entity.pdbx_description
1 polymer ?
#
loop_
_entity_poly.entity_id
_entity_poly.type
_entity_poly.pdbx_seq_one_letter_code
_entity_poly.pdbx_strand_id
1 'polypeptide(L)'
;MSDFLHSLRSGKFKRNDRNNRHQNDSHHKSSQWRGDAEARKGPQHPAYAPGQLSTIISDGVSEIKTILEDIAASQRRLAEAYASIAVADERRADAMEHIVEFLRQRFGGGFEPGRDDRAGSGSELEPDPLAMQDEFSITTGDPDRERLPNDILDMRNAGMSYDKIAQQLESDGVPTFSGKGQWRGHTISKLCKEFSESGV
;
A
#
# COMPACT_ATOMS: atom_id res chain seq x y z
N MET A 1 -5.85 28.90 -20.19
CA MET A 1 -6.90 28.15 -19.44
C MET A 1 -7.83 27.32 -20.34
N SER A 2 -7.72 27.38 -21.68
CA SER A 2 -8.59 26.67 -22.65
C SER A 2 -8.14 25.24 -23.01
N ASP A 3 -6.86 24.90 -22.81
CA ASP A 3 -6.30 23.59 -23.20
C ASP A 3 -6.73 22.43 -22.29
N PHE A 4 -7.10 22.74 -21.04
CA PHE A 4 -7.56 21.74 -20.08
C PHE A 4 -8.93 21.18 -20.47
N LEU A 5 -9.84 22.04 -20.94
CA LEU A 5 -11.18 21.63 -21.37
C LEU A 5 -11.16 20.85 -22.69
N HIS A 6 -10.23 21.16 -23.60
CA HIS A 6 -10.05 20.38 -24.83
C HIS A 6 -9.52 18.97 -24.55
N SER A 7 -8.70 18.80 -23.52
CA SER A 7 -8.19 17.49 -23.11
C SER A 7 -9.28 16.59 -22.48
N LEU A 8 -10.22 17.17 -21.73
CA LEU A 8 -11.37 16.43 -21.18
C LEU A 8 -12.38 16.03 -22.27
N ARG A 9 -12.63 16.90 -23.24
CA ARG A 9 -13.62 16.64 -24.30
C ARG A 9 -13.14 15.66 -25.36
N SER A 10 -11.83 15.60 -25.64
CA SER A 10 -11.30 14.73 -26.70
C SER A 10 -11.03 13.29 -26.28
N GLY A 11 -11.22 12.92 -25.00
CA GLY A 11 -11.05 11.55 -24.52
C GLY A 11 -9.64 10.97 -24.71
N LYS A 12 -8.64 11.81 -25.04
CA LYS A 12 -7.27 11.40 -25.35
C LYS A 12 -6.37 11.26 -24.12
N PHE A 13 -6.94 11.07 -22.93
CA PHE A 13 -6.20 10.55 -21.76
C PHE A 13 -6.00 9.02 -21.89
N LYS A 14 -5.62 8.52 -23.07
CA LYS A 14 -4.91 7.25 -23.16
C LYS A 14 -3.49 7.52 -22.68
N ARG A 15 -3.28 7.28 -21.39
CA ARG A 15 -1.97 7.16 -20.77
C ARG A 15 -1.09 6.36 -21.72
N ASN A 16 -0.08 7.02 -22.30
CA ASN A 16 1.02 6.35 -22.94
C ASN A 16 1.73 5.56 -21.84
N ASP A 17 1.33 4.32 -21.64
CA ASP A 17 2.11 3.31 -20.93
C ASP A 17 3.30 2.92 -21.81
N ARG A 18 4.18 3.91 -22.06
CA ARG A 18 5.38 3.81 -22.90
C ARG A 18 6.60 3.35 -22.10
N ASN A 19 6.38 2.73 -20.94
CA ASN A 19 7.49 2.27 -20.11
C ASN A 19 7.83 0.78 -20.28
N ASN A 20 7.19 0.06 -21.21
CA ASN A 20 7.57 -1.30 -21.57
C ASN A 20 8.34 -1.34 -22.90
N ARG A 21 9.41 -0.53 -22.99
CA ARG A 21 10.30 -0.52 -24.15
C ARG A 21 11.31 -1.67 -23.98
N HIS A 22 10.95 -2.81 -24.59
CA HIS A 22 11.84 -3.90 -24.98
C HIS A 22 13.28 -3.40 -25.25
N GLN A 23 14.19 -3.69 -24.31
CA GLN A 23 15.64 -3.69 -24.51
C GLN A 23 16.10 -5.13 -24.30
N ASN A 24 15.99 -5.94 -25.36
CA ASN A 24 16.78 -7.14 -25.64
C ASN A 24 15.95 -8.08 -26.50
N ASP A 25 15.95 -7.85 -27.81
CA ASP A 25 16.08 -8.93 -28.80
C ASP A 25 16.09 -8.34 -30.20
N SER A 26 17.30 -7.98 -30.67
CA SER A 26 17.52 -7.56 -32.06
C SER A 26 18.77 -8.22 -32.64
N HIS A 27 18.99 -9.49 -32.31
CA HIS A 27 19.99 -10.33 -32.96
C HIS A 27 19.34 -11.63 -33.43
N HIS A 28 18.62 -11.59 -34.55
CA HIS A 28 18.63 -12.68 -35.54
C HIS A 28 17.92 -12.28 -36.85
N LYS A 29 18.66 -12.49 -37.95
CA LYS A 29 18.19 -12.98 -39.27
C LYS A 29 17.26 -12.05 -40.05
N SER A 30 17.76 -11.31 -41.05
CA SER A 30 18.07 -11.77 -42.41
C SER A 30 16.86 -12.31 -43.21
N SER A 31 16.82 -11.86 -44.47
CA SER A 31 16.10 -12.44 -45.61
C SER A 31 14.62 -12.12 -45.78
N GLN A 32 14.38 -11.28 -46.80
CA GLN A 32 13.77 -11.76 -48.05
C GLN A 32 12.30 -12.20 -47.95
N TRP A 33 11.40 -11.22 -47.91
CA TRP A 33 10.03 -11.41 -48.36
C TRP A 33 9.80 -10.57 -49.61
N ARG A 34 10.22 -11.16 -50.73
CA ARG A 34 9.66 -10.85 -52.05
C ARG A 34 8.20 -11.31 -52.03
N GLY A 35 7.31 -10.42 -52.46
CA GLY A 35 6.10 -10.73 -53.21
C GLY A 35 5.11 -11.67 -52.54
N ASP A 36 4.09 -11.11 -51.89
CA ASP A 36 2.80 -11.76 -51.83
C ASP A 36 1.68 -10.72 -51.87
N ALA A 37 1.32 -10.33 -53.09
CA ALA A 37 0.24 -9.39 -53.38
C ALA A 37 -1.15 -10.06 -53.32
N GLU A 38 -1.24 -11.34 -52.92
CA GLU A 38 -2.48 -12.13 -52.86
C GLU A 38 -3.16 -12.15 -51.47
N ALA A 39 -2.51 -11.64 -50.41
CA ALA A 39 -3.07 -11.63 -49.05
C ALA A 39 -4.08 -10.49 -48.77
N ARG A 40 -4.78 -9.99 -49.80
CA ARG A 40 -5.87 -8.99 -49.66
C ARG A 40 -7.27 -9.61 -49.54
N LYS A 41 -7.38 -10.88 -49.12
CA LYS A 41 -8.63 -11.35 -48.50
C LYS A 41 -8.62 -10.92 -47.05
N GLY A 42 -8.90 -9.63 -46.83
CA GLY A 42 -9.19 -9.11 -45.51
C GLY A 42 -10.23 -10.03 -44.84
N PRO A 43 -10.09 -10.33 -43.54
CA PRO A 43 -11.09 -11.10 -42.83
C PRO A 43 -12.40 -10.35 -43.02
N GLN A 44 -13.38 -10.97 -43.68
CA GLN A 44 -14.73 -10.45 -43.68
C GLN A 44 -15.15 -10.44 -42.21
N HIS A 45 -15.15 -9.24 -41.63
CA HIS A 45 -15.69 -9.03 -40.30
C HIS A 45 -17.10 -9.63 -40.32
N PRO A 46 -17.38 -10.67 -39.52
CA PRO A 46 -18.70 -11.25 -39.48
C PRO A 46 -19.68 -10.14 -39.15
N ALA A 47 -20.69 -9.97 -40.01
CA ALA A 47 -21.74 -9.00 -39.82
C ALA A 47 -22.29 -9.18 -38.40
N TYR A 48 -22.14 -8.14 -37.59
CA TYR A 48 -22.52 -8.15 -36.18
C TYR A 48 -23.99 -8.57 -36.07
N ALA A 49 -24.24 -9.75 -35.49
CA ALA A 49 -25.59 -10.25 -35.34
C ALA A 49 -26.35 -9.31 -34.39
N PRO A 50 -27.50 -8.74 -34.80
CA PRO A 50 -28.31 -7.85 -33.97
C PRO A 50 -28.87 -8.68 -32.80
N GLY A 51 -28.16 -8.66 -31.67
CA GLY A 51 -28.48 -9.46 -30.49
C GLY A 51 -27.29 -9.64 -29.54
N GLN A 52 -26.06 -9.73 -30.06
CA GLN A 52 -24.86 -9.93 -29.23
C GLN A 52 -24.55 -8.77 -28.27
N LEU A 53 -24.92 -7.54 -28.61
CA LEU A 53 -24.74 -6.41 -27.69
C LEU A 53 -25.62 -6.55 -26.43
N SER A 54 -26.84 -7.08 -26.58
CA SER A 54 -27.75 -7.21 -25.43
C SER A 54 -27.25 -8.23 -24.41
N THR A 55 -26.66 -9.34 -24.87
CA THR A 55 -26.08 -10.37 -24.00
C THR A 55 -24.81 -9.88 -23.33
N ILE A 56 -23.94 -9.17 -24.06
CA ILE A 56 -22.73 -8.57 -23.47
C ILE A 56 -23.10 -7.54 -22.39
N ILE A 57 -24.16 -6.75 -22.63
CA ILE A 57 -24.64 -5.78 -21.64
C ILE A 57 -25.26 -6.48 -20.43
N SER A 58 -26.08 -7.52 -20.62
CA SER A 58 -26.68 -8.23 -19.48
C SER A 58 -25.64 -8.91 -18.61
N ASP A 59 -24.64 -9.54 -19.24
CA ASP A 59 -23.56 -10.22 -18.53
C ASP A 59 -22.69 -9.21 -17.79
N GLY A 60 -22.32 -8.11 -18.44
CA GLY A 60 -21.56 -7.03 -17.80
C GLY A 60 -22.31 -6.38 -16.63
N VAL A 61 -23.64 -6.22 -16.72
CA VAL A 61 -24.45 -5.70 -15.60
C VAL A 61 -24.47 -6.67 -14.42
N SER A 62 -24.47 -7.98 -14.68
CA SER A 62 -24.42 -8.99 -13.61
C SER A 62 -23.06 -8.98 -12.87
N GLU A 63 -21.95 -8.84 -13.59
CA GLU A 63 -20.61 -8.72 -12.99
C GLU A 63 -20.45 -7.42 -12.18
N ILE A 64 -20.99 -6.31 -12.69
CA ILE A 64 -20.96 -5.04 -11.96
C ILE A 64 -21.77 -5.18 -10.66
N LYS A 65 -22.90 -5.87 -10.70
CA LYS A 65 -23.72 -6.12 -9.51
C LYS A 65 -22.95 -6.92 -8.45
N THR A 66 -22.26 -8.00 -8.83
CA THR A 66 -21.47 -8.78 -7.87
C THR A 66 -20.34 -7.96 -7.25
N ILE A 67 -19.66 -7.12 -8.04
CA ILE A 67 -18.61 -6.22 -7.54
C ILE A 67 -19.20 -5.20 -6.54
N LEU A 68 -20.39 -4.64 -6.82
CA LEU A 68 -21.05 -3.72 -5.89
C LEU A 68 -21.48 -4.40 -4.58
N GLU A 69 -21.93 -5.67 -4.65
CA GLU A 69 -22.25 -6.46 -3.47
C GLU A 69 -21.00 -6.74 -2.62
N ASP A 70 -19.87 -7.06 -3.25
CA ASP A 70 -18.57 -7.25 -2.57
C ASP A 70 -18.08 -5.96 -1.92
N ILE A 71 -18.20 -4.81 -2.61
CA ILE A 71 -17.85 -3.50 -2.05
C ILE A 71 -18.75 -3.21 -0.83
N ALA A 72 -20.06 -3.41 -0.94
CA ALA A 72 -20.98 -3.22 0.19
C ALA A 72 -20.63 -4.14 1.38
N ALA A 73 -20.27 -5.40 1.11
CA ALA A 73 -19.83 -6.33 2.15
C ALA A 73 -18.53 -5.86 2.83
N SER A 74 -17.55 -5.38 2.05
CA SER A 74 -16.30 -4.85 2.60
C SER A 74 -16.52 -3.59 3.45
N GLN A 75 -17.39 -2.68 3.02
CA GLN A 75 -17.74 -1.48 3.79
C GLN A 75 -18.42 -1.82 5.11
N ARG A 76 -19.30 -2.84 5.14
CA ARG A 76 -19.90 -3.32 6.40
C ARG A 76 -18.84 -3.89 7.35
N ARG A 77 -17.89 -4.69 6.86
CA ARG A 77 -16.79 -5.23 7.67
C ARG A 77 -15.91 -4.13 8.25
N LEU A 78 -15.62 -3.08 7.47
CA LEU A 78 -14.87 -1.92 7.97
C LEU A 78 -15.65 -1.18 9.06
N ALA A 79 -16.95 -0.93 8.87
CA ALA A 79 -17.79 -0.28 9.87
C ALA A 79 -17.85 -1.08 11.18
N GLU A 80 -17.97 -2.41 11.09
CA GLU A 80 -17.94 -3.31 12.25
C GLU A 80 -16.59 -3.28 12.98
N ALA A 81 -15.48 -3.29 12.23
CA ALA A 81 -14.14 -3.18 12.81
C ALA A 81 -13.97 -1.86 13.58
N TYR A 82 -14.38 -0.73 13.00
CA TYR A 82 -14.34 0.57 13.71
C TYR A 82 -15.21 0.59 14.96
N ALA A 83 -16.42 0.00 14.90
CA ALA A 83 -17.27 -0.13 16.08
C ALA A 83 -16.60 -0.97 17.19
N SER A 84 -15.91 -2.05 16.83
CA SER A 84 -15.19 -2.89 17.79
C SER A 84 -14.00 -2.16 18.44
N ILE A 85 -13.30 -1.30 17.68
CA ILE A 85 -12.20 -0.47 18.19
C ILE A 85 -12.75 0.56 19.19
N ALA A 86 -13.84 1.25 18.85
CA ALA A 86 -14.46 2.21 19.74
C ALA A 86 -14.87 1.58 21.10
N VAL A 87 -15.46 0.38 21.07
CA VAL A 87 -15.80 -0.37 22.29
C VAL A 87 -14.55 -0.77 23.09
N ALA A 88 -13.46 -1.14 22.42
CA ALA A 88 -12.21 -1.46 23.10
C ALA A 88 -11.57 -0.23 23.76
N ASP A 89 -11.62 0.92 23.09
CA ASP A 89 -11.14 2.19 23.61
C ASP A 89 -11.97 2.68 24.81
N GLU A 90 -13.29 2.52 24.76
CA GLU A 90 -14.18 2.78 25.91
C GLU A 90 -13.77 1.94 27.13
N ARG A 91 -13.53 0.63 26.95
CA ARG A 91 -13.08 -0.25 28.04
C ARG A 91 -11.70 0.13 28.55
N ARG A 92 -10.81 0.60 27.67
CA ARG A 92 -9.49 1.08 28.05
C ARG A 92 -9.59 2.34 28.89
N ALA A 93 -10.43 3.30 28.51
CA ALA A 93 -10.69 4.51 29.26
C ALA A 93 -11.27 4.19 30.65
N ASP A 94 -12.27 3.33 30.72
CA ASP A 94 -12.90 2.87 31.97
C ASP A 94 -11.88 2.20 32.92
N ALA A 95 -11.01 1.34 32.40
CA ALA A 95 -9.91 0.74 33.17
C ALA A 95 -8.91 1.79 33.69
N MET A 96 -8.59 2.80 32.88
CA MET A 96 -7.72 3.91 33.30
C MET A 96 -8.38 4.75 34.40
N GLU A 97 -9.68 5.04 34.29
CA GLU A 97 -10.43 5.75 35.33
C GLU A 97 -10.39 4.99 36.66
N HIS A 98 -10.60 3.67 36.64
CA HIS A 98 -10.48 2.83 37.83
C HIS A 98 -9.07 2.83 38.44
N ILE A 99 -8.02 2.81 37.62
CA ILE A 99 -6.64 2.92 38.10
C ILE A 99 -6.42 4.29 38.77
N VAL A 100 -6.89 5.37 38.14
CA VAL A 100 -6.77 6.72 38.69
C VAL A 100 -7.53 6.84 40.01
N GLU A 101 -8.74 6.29 40.09
CA GLU A 101 -9.53 6.26 41.33
C GLU A 101 -8.82 5.49 42.44
N PHE A 102 -8.27 4.31 42.13
CA PHE A 102 -7.49 3.51 43.07
C PHE A 102 -6.24 4.25 43.57
N LEU A 103 -5.51 4.93 42.68
CA LEU A 103 -4.36 5.73 43.04
C LEU A 103 -4.75 6.92 43.92
N ARG A 104 -5.85 7.62 43.60
CA ARG A 104 -6.37 8.73 44.42
C ARG A 104 -6.74 8.27 45.82
N GLN A 105 -7.41 7.11 45.94
CA GLN A 105 -7.78 6.52 47.22
C GLN A 105 -6.53 6.12 48.03
N ARG A 106 -5.51 5.54 47.38
CA ARG A 106 -4.31 5.05 48.05
C ARG A 106 -3.34 6.16 48.46
N PHE A 107 -3.22 7.23 47.66
CA PHE A 107 -2.26 8.30 47.88
C PHE A 107 -2.86 9.57 48.51
N GLY A 108 -4.10 9.50 49.02
CA GLY A 108 -4.64 10.54 49.89
C GLY A 108 -4.85 11.91 49.22
N GLY A 109 -5.28 11.94 47.96
CA GLY A 109 -5.80 13.16 47.32
C GLY A 109 -4.78 14.21 46.88
N GLY A 110 -3.47 13.92 46.91
CA GLY A 110 -2.42 14.88 46.51
C GLY A 110 -2.06 14.91 45.02
N PHE A 111 -2.60 14.00 44.20
CA PHE A 111 -2.38 14.00 42.75
C PHE A 111 -3.50 14.78 42.05
N GLU A 112 -3.40 16.11 42.07
CA GLU A 112 -4.04 16.91 41.03
C GLU A 112 -3.19 16.74 39.77
N PRO A 113 -3.69 16.09 38.69
CA PRO A 113 -3.02 16.15 37.41
C PRO A 113 -2.94 17.62 37.06
N GLY A 114 -1.72 18.17 36.98
CA GLY A 114 -1.46 19.59 36.88
C GLY A 114 -2.45 20.27 35.95
N ARG A 115 -3.42 20.98 36.55
CA ARG A 115 -4.13 22.04 35.86
C ARG A 115 -3.05 23.06 35.58
N ASP A 116 -2.45 22.98 34.40
CA ASP A 116 -1.64 24.06 33.87
C ASP A 116 -2.57 25.25 33.67
N ASP A 117 -2.82 26.00 34.75
CA ASP A 117 -3.40 27.34 34.77
C ASP A 117 -2.41 28.34 34.15
N ARG A 118 -1.81 27.98 33.02
CA ARG A 118 -1.05 28.89 32.18
C ARG A 118 -2.05 29.68 31.34
N ALA A 119 -2.74 30.58 32.03
CA ALA A 119 -3.31 31.79 31.43
C ALA A 119 -2.17 32.58 30.78
N GLY A 120 -1.90 32.27 29.51
CA GLY A 120 -0.76 32.79 28.78
C GLY A 120 -1.03 32.81 27.28
N SER A 121 -1.85 33.77 26.86
CA SER A 121 -1.72 34.50 25.59
C SER A 121 -1.58 33.68 24.31
N GLY A 122 -2.71 33.50 23.62
CA GLY A 122 -2.81 33.76 22.19
C GLY A 122 -1.89 32.97 21.26
N SER A 123 -2.28 31.75 20.93
CA SER A 123 -2.24 31.30 19.54
C SER A 123 -3.46 30.45 19.28
N GLU A 124 -4.45 31.07 18.67
CA GLU A 124 -5.61 30.44 18.05
C GLU A 124 -5.08 29.59 16.88
N LEU A 125 -4.64 28.39 17.20
CA LEU A 125 -4.49 27.32 16.23
C LEU A 125 -5.81 26.60 16.18
N GLU A 126 -6.60 26.93 15.16
CA GLU A 126 -7.66 26.05 14.69
C GLU A 126 -7.14 24.61 14.63
N PRO A 127 -7.83 23.63 15.24
CA PRO A 127 -7.50 22.24 15.03
C PRO A 127 -7.95 21.88 13.61
N ASP A 128 -7.01 21.92 12.67
CA ASP A 128 -7.17 21.33 11.34
C ASP A 128 -7.55 19.85 11.50
N PRO A 129 -8.76 19.41 11.11
CA PRO A 129 -9.28 18.07 11.41
C PRO A 129 -8.63 16.95 10.57
N LEU A 130 -7.42 17.18 10.05
CA LEU A 130 -6.71 16.25 9.17
C LEU A 130 -5.39 15.74 9.75
N ALA A 131 -5.00 16.14 10.96
CA ALA A 131 -3.79 15.63 11.63
C ALA A 131 -4.09 14.48 12.62
N MET A 132 -4.80 13.44 12.15
CA MET A 132 -4.82 12.12 12.79
C MET A 132 -4.25 11.08 11.82
N GLN A 133 -3.01 11.30 11.39
CA GLN A 133 -2.21 10.22 10.81
C GLN A 133 -0.80 10.27 11.38
N ASP A 134 -0.60 9.38 12.34
CA ASP A 134 0.61 8.57 12.42
C ASP A 134 1.88 9.28 12.93
N GLU A 135 1.82 9.77 14.17
CA GLU A 135 3.03 9.90 14.99
C GLU A 135 3.44 8.52 15.56
N PHE A 136 3.85 7.60 14.68
CA PHE A 136 4.86 6.62 15.05
C PHE A 136 6.21 7.20 14.62
N SER A 137 6.72 8.10 15.46
CA SER A 137 8.13 8.45 15.44
C SER A 137 8.94 7.16 15.53
N ILE A 138 9.64 6.84 14.44
CA ILE A 138 10.66 5.81 14.38
C ILE A 138 11.71 6.18 15.42
N THR A 139 11.63 5.55 16.58
CA THR A 139 12.73 5.51 17.54
C THR A 139 13.87 4.75 16.89
N THR A 140 14.94 5.48 16.59
CA THR A 140 16.26 5.00 16.15
C THR A 140 16.96 4.18 17.25
N GLY A 141 16.28 3.16 17.77
CA GLY A 141 16.73 2.35 18.89
C GLY A 141 15.95 1.04 19.04
N ASP A 142 15.37 0.54 17.95
CA ASP A 142 14.80 -0.81 17.93
C ASP A 142 15.96 -1.81 17.81
N PRO A 143 16.29 -2.58 18.87
CA PRO A 143 17.43 -3.50 18.89
C PRO A 143 17.36 -4.57 17.78
N ASP A 144 16.18 -4.80 17.22
CA ASP A 144 15.97 -5.72 16.12
C ASP A 144 16.47 -5.16 14.77
N ARG A 145 16.53 -3.83 14.61
CA ARG A 145 17.08 -3.20 13.39
C ARG A 145 18.60 -3.32 13.28
N GLU A 146 19.31 -3.42 14.40
CA GLU A 146 20.77 -3.61 14.42
C GLU A 146 21.19 -5.06 14.13
N ARG A 147 20.30 -6.03 14.41
CA ARG A 147 20.55 -7.47 14.16
C ARG A 147 20.20 -7.89 12.73
N LEU A 148 19.18 -7.24 12.15
CA LEU A 148 18.70 -7.46 10.78
C LEU A 148 19.79 -7.56 9.70
N PRO A 149 20.81 -6.68 9.67
CA PRO A 149 21.91 -6.78 8.70
C PRO A 149 22.70 -8.08 8.79
N ASN A 150 23.00 -8.52 10.02
CA ASN A 150 23.74 -9.76 10.26
C ASN A 150 22.91 -10.99 9.88
N ASP A 151 21.63 -11.00 10.25
CA ASP A 151 20.72 -12.10 9.90
C ASP A 151 20.54 -12.24 8.38
N ILE A 152 20.43 -11.11 7.65
CA ILE A 152 20.35 -11.10 6.18
C ILE A 152 21.63 -11.68 5.55
N LEU A 153 22.80 -11.33 6.08
CA LEU A 153 24.08 -11.85 5.59
C LEU A 153 24.23 -13.35 5.89
N ASP A 154 23.83 -13.81 7.08
CA ASP A 154 23.86 -15.23 7.45
C ASP A 154 22.93 -16.07 6.56
N MET A 155 21.72 -15.59 6.31
CA MET A 155 20.80 -16.25 5.36
C MET A 155 21.36 -16.28 3.94
N ARG A 156 22.12 -15.25 3.55
CA ARG A 156 22.77 -15.20 2.24
C ARG A 156 23.95 -16.18 2.16
N ASN A 157 24.75 -16.27 3.22
CA ASN A 157 25.86 -17.22 3.34
C ASN A 157 25.37 -18.68 3.36
N ALA A 158 24.15 -18.92 3.89
CA ALA A 158 23.46 -20.21 3.79
C ALA A 158 22.96 -20.55 2.36
N GLY A 159 23.16 -19.65 1.38
CA GLY A 159 22.82 -19.89 -0.02
C GLY A 159 21.35 -19.63 -0.37
N MET A 160 20.59 -18.94 0.49
CA MET A 160 19.19 -18.59 0.17
C MET A 160 19.11 -17.54 -0.95
N SER A 161 18.06 -17.63 -1.77
CA SER A 161 17.75 -16.62 -2.80
C SER A 161 17.18 -15.36 -2.13
N TYR A 162 17.37 -14.20 -2.76
CA TYR A 162 16.91 -12.92 -2.20
C TYR A 162 15.38 -12.87 -1.99
N ASP A 163 14.61 -13.50 -2.88
CA ASP A 163 13.15 -13.58 -2.73
C ASP A 163 12.75 -14.48 -1.55
N LYS A 164 13.51 -15.55 -1.29
CA LYS A 164 13.26 -16.45 -0.16
C LYS A 164 13.59 -15.77 1.17
N ILE A 165 14.65 -14.96 1.21
CA ILE A 165 15.00 -14.13 2.37
C ILE A 165 13.89 -13.10 2.64
N ALA A 166 13.38 -12.45 1.60
CA ALA A 166 12.27 -11.51 1.75
C ALA A 166 11.00 -12.17 2.32
N GLN A 167 10.62 -13.34 1.81
CA GLN A 167 9.48 -14.11 2.34
C GLN A 167 9.69 -14.54 3.79
N GLN A 168 10.92 -14.93 4.15
CA GLN A 168 11.26 -15.31 5.52
C GLN A 168 11.09 -14.13 6.48
N LEU A 169 11.62 -12.95 6.13
CA LEU A 169 11.47 -11.74 6.94
C LEU A 169 10.00 -11.31 7.09
N GLU A 170 9.17 -11.52 6.06
CA GLU A 170 7.73 -11.31 6.17
C GLU A 170 7.05 -12.33 7.08
N SER A 171 7.43 -13.60 6.99
CA SER A 171 6.92 -14.67 7.86
C SER A 171 7.29 -14.43 9.32
N ASP A 172 8.46 -13.85 9.56
CA ASP A 172 8.96 -13.51 10.90
C ASP A 172 8.38 -12.19 11.42
N GLY A 173 7.52 -11.52 10.62
CA GLY A 173 6.84 -10.28 11.01
C GLY A 173 7.75 -9.06 11.08
N VAL A 174 8.94 -9.14 10.48
CA VAL A 174 9.94 -8.07 10.55
C VAL A 174 9.53 -6.92 9.64
N PRO A 175 9.31 -5.70 10.16
CA PRO A 175 8.94 -4.56 9.34
C PRO A 175 10.10 -4.10 8.44
N THR A 176 9.78 -3.57 7.26
CA THR A 176 10.79 -2.99 6.37
C THR A 176 11.43 -1.73 7.00
N PHE A 177 12.63 -1.33 6.55
CA PHE A 177 13.31 -0.13 7.06
C PHE A 177 12.48 1.16 6.95
N SER A 178 11.66 1.26 5.90
CA SER A 178 10.71 2.36 5.67
C SER A 178 9.47 2.30 6.56
N GLY A 179 9.26 1.20 7.29
CA GLY A 179 8.05 0.93 8.08
C GLY A 179 6.79 0.70 7.25
N LYS A 180 6.90 0.66 5.92
CA LYS A 180 5.76 0.60 5.00
C LYS A 180 6.03 -0.40 3.89
N GLY A 181 5.12 -1.38 3.75
CA GLY A 181 5.13 -2.36 2.66
C GLY A 181 5.88 -3.66 2.97
N GLN A 182 5.89 -4.53 1.96
CA GLN A 182 6.45 -5.88 1.97
C GLN A 182 7.93 -5.91 1.57
N TRP A 183 8.65 -6.93 2.06
CA TRP A 183 10.03 -7.17 1.66
C TRP A 183 10.07 -7.63 0.21
N ARG A 184 11.00 -7.06 -0.56
CA ARG A 184 11.22 -7.46 -1.96
C ARG A 184 12.65 -7.92 -2.13
N GLY A 185 12.87 -8.96 -2.93
CA GLY A 185 14.22 -9.49 -3.18
C GLY A 185 15.19 -8.43 -3.72
N HIS A 186 14.70 -7.45 -4.50
CA HIS A 186 15.51 -6.31 -4.95
C HIS A 186 16.04 -5.45 -3.81
N THR A 187 15.22 -5.23 -2.78
CA THR A 187 15.62 -4.46 -1.58
C THR A 187 16.68 -5.23 -0.80
N ILE A 188 16.49 -6.54 -0.60
CA ILE A 188 17.49 -7.40 0.05
C ILE A 188 18.81 -7.41 -0.72
N SER A 189 18.78 -7.48 -2.05
CA SER A 189 19.97 -7.44 -2.89
C SER A 189 20.78 -6.15 -2.70
N LYS A 190 20.10 -5.00 -2.64
CA LYS A 190 20.74 -3.71 -2.34
C LYS A 190 21.37 -3.69 -0.96
N LEU A 191 20.62 -4.14 0.06
CA LEU A 191 21.09 -4.18 1.44
C LEU A 191 22.30 -5.10 1.60
N CYS A 192 22.28 -6.29 1.00
CA CYS A 192 23.45 -7.18 1.01
C CYS A 192 24.67 -6.49 0.40
N LYS A 193 24.50 -5.74 -0.69
CA LYS A 193 25.59 -4.99 -1.32
C LYS A 193 26.10 -3.88 -0.41
N GLU A 194 25.20 -3.06 0.12
CA GLU A 194 25.54 -1.97 1.05
C GLU A 194 26.23 -2.48 2.32
N PHE A 195 25.78 -3.60 2.89
CA PHE A 195 26.41 -4.21 4.07
C PHE A 195 27.73 -4.90 3.75
N SER A 196 27.90 -5.46 2.54
CA SER A 196 29.20 -5.97 2.10
C SER A 196 30.21 -4.85 1.82
N GLU A 197 29.73 -3.67 1.43
CA GLU A 197 30.56 -2.47 1.18
C GLU A 197 30.80 -1.65 2.47
N SER A 198 29.93 -1.78 3.46
CA SER A 198 30.03 -1.12 4.78
C SER A 198 30.64 -2.02 5.86
N GLY A 199 30.80 -3.32 5.59
CA GLY A 199 31.34 -4.33 6.49
C GLY A 199 32.80 -4.64 6.17
N VAL A 200 33.69 -3.90 6.84
CA VAL A 200 35.17 -3.99 6.84
C VAL A 200 35.89 -3.33 5.66
#